data_AF-A0A523WDF5-F1
#
_entry.id   AF-A0A523WDF5-F1
#
_cell.length_a   1.000
_cell.length_b   1.000
_cell.length_c   1.000
_cell.angle_alpha   90.00
_cell.angle_beta   90.00
_cell.angle_gamma   90.00
#
_symmetry.space_group_name_H-M   'P 1'
#
loop_
_entity.id
_entity.type
_entity.pdbx_description
1 polymer ?
#
loop_
_entity_poly.entity_id
_entity_poly.type
_entity_poly.pdbx_seq_one_letter_code
_entity_poly.pdbx_strand_id
1 'polypeptide(L)' 'MLYRRGYVGKVLRVDLSKGSHQVERVEEVVFEKYLGGRGVGAKIYFEEIAPE' A
#
# COMPACT_ATOMS: atom_id res chain seq x y z
N MET A 1 20.94 2.86 2.03
CA MET A 1 21.07 2.22 0.71
C MET A 1 19.98 2.78 -0.21
N LEU A 2 20.21 2.80 -1.51
CA LEU A 2 19.61 3.72 -2.49
C LEU A 2 18.10 3.50 -2.74
N TYR A 3 17.28 4.56 -2.65
CA TYR A 3 15.93 4.61 -3.22
C TYR A 3 16.02 4.39 -4.75
N ARG A 4 15.86 3.14 -5.19
CA ARG A 4 15.81 2.78 -6.61
C ARG A 4 14.45 3.18 -7.16
N ARG A 5 14.46 4.21 -8.02
CA ARG A 5 13.30 4.98 -8.47
C ARG A 5 12.34 4.11 -9.31
N GLY A 6 11.14 3.91 -8.78
CA GLY A 6 10.03 3.19 -9.43
C GLY A 6 8.75 3.23 -8.59
N TYR A 7 8.89 3.26 -7.25
CA TYR A 7 7.78 3.37 -6.31
C TYR A 7 7.84 4.69 -5.54
N VAL A 8 6.68 5.33 -5.36
CA VAL A 8 6.54 6.59 -4.58
C VAL A 8 6.62 6.32 -3.07
N GLY A 9 6.36 5.08 -2.63
CA GLY A 9 6.35 4.71 -1.21
C GLY A 9 5.19 5.30 -0.41
N LYS A 10 4.16 5.81 -1.10
CA LYS A 10 2.98 6.42 -0.49
C LYS A 10 1.71 5.81 -1.10
N VAL A 11 0.70 5.62 -0.26
CA VAL A 11 -0.65 5.20 -0.65
C VAL A 11 -1.66 6.21 -0.12
N LEU A 12 -2.57 6.65 -0.98
CA LEU A 12 -3.71 7.48 -0.57
C LEU A 12 -4.82 6.56 -0.07
N ARG A 13 -5.24 6.75 1.18
CA ARG A 13 -6.45 6.13 1.73
C ARG A 13 -7.58 7.14 1.67
N VAL A 14 -8.74 6.69 1.20
CA VAL A 14 -9.94 7.52 1.09
C VAL A 14 -11.06 6.82 1.84
N ASP A 15 -11.62 7.50 2.84
CA ASP A 15 -12.84 7.06 3.53
C ASP A 15 -14.03 7.81 2.92
N LEU A 16 -14.80 7.12 2.08
CA LEU A 16 -15.95 7.70 1.38
C LEU A 16 -17.14 7.98 2.31
N SER A 17 -17.24 7.27 3.43
CA SER A 17 -18.30 7.48 4.42
C SER A 17 -18.07 8.75 5.23
N LYS A 18 -16.81 9.08 5.50
CA LYS A 18 -16.42 10.31 6.23
C LYS A 18 -16.03 11.47 5.33
N GLY A 19 -15.85 11.25 4.03
CA GLY A 19 -15.36 12.26 3.10
C GLY A 19 -13.94 12.73 3.42
N SER A 20 -13.09 11.85 3.97
CA SER A 20 -11.73 12.18 4.41
C SER A 20 -10.67 11.37 3.65
N HIS A 21 -9.43 11.83 3.72
CA HIS A 21 -8.29 11.11 3.15
C HIS A 21 -7.05 11.23 4.03
N GLN A 22 -6.16 10.25 3.91
CA GLN A 22 -4.84 10.27 4.53
C GLN A 22 -3.79 9.64 3.62
N VAL A 23 -2.53 10.01 3.82
CA VAL A 23 -1.40 9.45 3.09
C VAL A 23 -0.63 8.52 4.02
N GLU A 24 -0.55 7.26 3.65
CA GLU A 24 0.20 6.24 4.38
C GLU A 24 1.52 5.95 3.68
N ARG A 25 2.57 5.73 4.49
CA ARG A 25 3.87 5.28 4.01
C ARG A 25 3.85 3.76 3.85
N VAL A 26 4.35 3.28 2.72
CA VAL A 26 4.59 1.86 2.47
C VAL A 26 6.08 1.60 2.55
N GLU A 27 6.48 0.71 3.45
CA GLU A 27 7.88 0.36 3.65
C GLU A 27 8.48 -0.35 2.44
N GLU A 28 9.77 -0.09 2.17
CA GLU A 28 10.48 -0.60 1.00
C GLU A 28 10.46 -2.13 0.92
N VAL A 29 10.54 -2.80 2.07
CA VAL A 29 10.45 -4.27 2.19
C VAL A 29 9.17 -4.86 1.60
N VAL A 30 8.08 -4.08 1.53
CA VAL A 30 6.84 -4.52 0.90
C VAL A 30 7.01 -4.58 -0.63
N PHE A 31 7.67 -3.58 -1.23
CA PHE A 31 7.95 -3.60 -2.67
C PHE A 31 9.00 -4.64 -3.05
N GLU A 32 9.99 -4.89 -2.20
CA GLU A 32 10.96 -5.97 -2.41
C GLU A 32 10.29 -7.35 -2.44
N LYS A 33 9.32 -7.58 -1.55
CA LYS A 33 8.62 -8.87 -1.44
C LYS A 33 7.54 -9.08 -2.49
N TYR A 34 6.81 -8.02 -2.84
CA TYR A 34 5.59 -8.11 -3.64
C TYR A 34 5.65 -7.37 -4.97
N LEU A 35 6.82 -6.84 -5.34
CA LEU A 35 7.08 -5.97 -6.50
C LEU A 35 6.30 -4.66 -6.43
N GLY A 36 4.99 -4.69 -6.61
CA GLY A 36 4.14 -3.51 -6.74
C GLY A 36 2.74 -3.91 -7.21
N GLY A 37 1.92 -2.93 -7.63
CA GLY A 37 0.64 -3.17 -8.30
C GLY A 37 -0.20 -4.26 -7.64
N ARG A 38 -0.41 -5.37 -8.36
CA ARG A 38 -1.20 -6.52 -7.90
C ARG A 38 -0.65 -7.18 -6.62
N GLY A 39 0.67 -7.32 -6.48
CA GLY A 39 1.25 -7.98 -5.31
C GLY A 39 1.04 -7.17 -4.03
N VAL A 40 1.30 -5.86 -4.08
CA VAL A 40 1.06 -4.95 -2.96
C VAL A 40 -0.44 -4.83 -2.65
N GLY A 41 -1.28 -4.75 -3.69
CA GLY A 41 -2.74 -4.74 -3.54
C GLY A 41 -3.28 -5.99 -2.85
N ALA A 42 -2.79 -7.18 -3.23
CA ALA A 42 -3.19 -8.45 -2.61
C ALA A 42 -2.76 -8.54 -1.14
N LYS A 43 -1.56 -8.06 -0.80
CA LYS A 43 -1.08 -7.98 0.59
C LYS A 43 -1.98 -7.08 1.44
N ILE A 44 -2.31 -5.88 0.94
CA ILE A 44 -3.19 -4.94 1.64
C ILE A 44 -4.58 -5.55 1.84
N TYR A 45 -5.15 -6.15 0.79
CA TYR A 45 -6.45 -6.82 0.87
C TYR A 45 -6.46 -7.93 1.93
N PHE A 46 -5.44 -8.78 1.93
CA PHE A 46 -5.34 -9.90 2.87
C PHE A 46 -5.24 -9.45 4.34
N GLU A 47 -4.58 -8.32 4.61
CA GLU A 47 -4.43 -7.80 5.98
C GLU A 47 -5.64 -7.03 6.48
N GLU A 48 -6.38 -6.38 5.58
CA GLU A 48 -7.47 -5.45 5.95
C GLU A 48 -8.86 -6.08 5.84
N ILE A 49 -9.02 -7.15 5.05
CA ILE A 49 -10.30 -7.80 4.79
C ILE A 49 -10.28 -9.21 5.38
N ALA A 50 -11.09 -9.44 6.41
CA ALA A 50 -11.27 -10.74 7.05
C ALA A 50 -12.04 -11.72 6.14
N PRO A 51 -11.86 -13.04 6.29
CA PRO A 51 -12.43 -14.07 5.42
C PRO A 51 -13.93 -14.38 5.66
N GLU A 52 -14.62 -13.56 6.44
CA GLU A 52 -16.01 -13.73 6.88
C GLU A 52 -17.02 -13.81 5.73
#